data_AF-A0A3A4TZV9-F1
#
_entry.id   AF-A0A3A4TZV9-F1
#
_cell.length_a   1.000
_cell.length_b   1.000
_cell.length_c   1.000
_cell.angle_alpha   90.00
_cell.angle_beta   90.00
_cell.angle_gamma   90.00
#
_symmetry.space_group_name_H-M   'P 1'
#
loop_
_entity.id
_entity.type
_entity.pdbx_description
1 polymer ?
#
loop_
_entity_poly.entity_id
_entity_poly.type
_entity_poly.pdbx_seq_one_letter_code
_entity_poly.pdbx_strand_id
1 'polypeptide(L)'
;MYLVAIAVALVLFSVFRLTTRYEYGPASRRLLLVGLGGSIALGLVLAPRLFTLSGGYYYLAALAVALLVYVFVALATAEAMRKAKQRVYDERLAALREREQALLRELESVNRQVRAELRQRQEAERSGRETEDRLEGHRRTVEAWKRAGGAARVRTIKIEEWDAEFRSLPPSELQDRRASLVKELETVSDPERRSQVEAMLSVLALAAESSRNEAVAGEVRTVDENLSGCIRRRREIEEELGRVRSEIDEWQRRLTDFLSKEIRLD
;
A
#
# COMPACT_ATOMS: atom_id res chain seq x y z
N MET A 1 -6.50 45.10 45.36
CA MET A 1 -7.04 45.65 44.10
C MET A 1 -6.75 44.78 42.88
N TYR A 2 -5.51 44.32 42.65
CA TYR A 2 -5.17 43.50 41.46
C TYR A 2 -5.97 42.19 41.29
N LEU A 3 -6.20 41.43 42.37
CA LEU A 3 -6.97 40.18 42.29
C LEU A 3 -8.43 40.39 41.88
N VAL A 4 -9.06 41.46 42.35
CA VAL A 4 -10.45 41.81 41.98
C VAL A 4 -10.51 42.22 40.51
N ALA A 5 -9.55 43.02 40.04
CA ALA A 5 -9.46 43.41 38.63
C ALA A 5 -9.24 42.19 37.70
N ILE A 6 -8.40 41.23 38.11
CA ILE A 6 -8.17 39.98 37.36
C ILE A 6 -9.43 39.12 37.34
N ALA A 7 -10.13 38.97 38.46
CA ALA A 7 -11.38 38.21 38.52
C ALA A 7 -12.46 38.82 37.62
N VAL A 8 -12.61 40.15 37.64
CA VAL A 8 -13.54 40.87 36.74
C VAL A 8 -13.14 40.69 35.28
N ALA A 9 -11.85 40.80 34.95
CA ALA A 9 -11.36 40.58 33.58
C ALA A 9 -11.61 39.14 33.10
N LEU A 10 -11.39 38.14 33.96
CA LEU A 10 -11.67 36.73 33.67
C LEU A 10 -13.16 36.50 33.43
N VAL A 11 -14.04 37.08 34.24
CA VAL A 11 -15.49 37.02 34.06
C VAL A 11 -15.90 37.63 32.72
N LEU A 12 -15.44 38.85 32.43
CA LEU A 12 -15.76 39.54 31.19
C LEU A 12 -15.26 38.78 29.96
N PHE A 13 -14.03 38.27 29.99
CA PHE A 13 -13.47 37.46 28.92
C PHE A 13 -14.22 36.14 28.71
N SER A 14 -14.62 35.50 29.81
CA SER A 14 -15.36 34.23 29.77
C SER A 14 -16.77 34.42 29.23
N VAL A 15 -17.46 35.47 29.68
CA VAL A 15 -18.79 35.84 29.17
C VAL A 15 -18.69 36.19 27.69
N PHE A 16 -17.72 37.02 27.29
CA PHE A 16 -17.47 37.35 25.89
C PHE A 16 -17.28 36.09 25.04
N ARG A 17 -16.40 35.17 25.46
CA ARG A 17 -16.14 33.90 24.76
C ARG A 17 -17.36 32.98 24.71
N LEU A 18 -18.17 32.96 25.76
CA LEU A 18 -19.42 32.19 25.80
C LEU A 18 -20.46 32.78 24.84
N THR A 19 -20.51 34.10 24.67
CA THR A 19 -21.50 34.79 23.83
C THR A 19 -21.15 34.83 22.35
N THR A 20 -19.87 34.91 21.99
CA THR A 20 -19.44 35.13 20.58
C THR A 20 -18.98 33.88 19.86
N ARG A 21 -18.81 32.75 20.56
CA ARG A 21 -18.21 31.53 19.98
C ARG A 21 -19.13 30.31 19.96
N TYR A 22 -20.27 30.36 20.65
CA TYR A 22 -21.13 29.21 20.83
C TYR A 22 -22.60 29.56 20.59
N GLU A 23 -23.26 28.79 19.73
CA GLU A 23 -24.72 28.82 19.59
C GLU A 23 -25.32 27.76 20.51
N TYR A 24 -26.16 28.15 21.47
CA TYR A 24 -26.75 27.23 22.44
C TYR A 24 -28.10 26.71 21.96
N GLY A 25 -28.15 25.42 21.65
CA GLY A 25 -29.36 24.63 21.43
C GLY A 25 -30.18 24.38 22.70
N PRO A 26 -31.33 23.70 22.57
CA PRO A 26 -32.28 23.53 23.67
C PRO A 26 -31.75 22.66 24.83
N ALA A 27 -30.88 21.68 24.59
CA ALA A 27 -30.33 20.84 25.65
C ALA A 27 -29.16 21.52 26.39
N SER A 28 -28.24 22.18 25.67
CA SER A 28 -27.21 23.02 26.28
C SER A 28 -27.79 24.17 27.12
N ARG A 29 -28.89 24.80 26.69
CA ARG A 29 -29.61 25.81 27.50
C ARG A 29 -30.15 25.23 28.81
N ARG A 30 -30.71 24.00 28.79
CA ARG A 30 -31.18 23.33 30.02
C ARG A 30 -30.02 23.07 30.98
N LEU A 31 -28.88 22.59 30.45
CA LEU A 31 -27.69 22.36 31.27
C LEU A 31 -27.15 23.65 31.89
N LEU A 32 -27.14 24.76 31.13
CA LEU A 32 -26.76 26.07 31.65
C LEU A 32 -27.74 26.59 32.70
N LEU A 33 -29.05 26.36 32.54
CA LEU A 33 -30.06 26.74 33.54
C LEU A 33 -29.90 25.93 34.84
N VAL A 34 -29.64 24.63 34.72
CA VAL A 34 -29.31 23.78 35.89
C VAL A 34 -28.03 24.26 36.55
N GLY A 35 -27.00 24.59 35.77
CA GLY A 35 -25.75 25.17 36.26
C GLY A 35 -25.96 26.51 36.97
N LEU A 36 -26.85 27.36 36.47
CA LEU A 36 -27.22 28.63 37.10
C LEU A 36 -27.87 28.41 38.47
N GLY A 37 -28.88 27.53 38.54
CA GLY A 37 -29.54 27.18 39.80
C GLY A 37 -28.57 26.60 40.83
N GLY A 38 -27.68 25.70 40.40
CA GLY A 38 -26.62 25.15 41.25
C GLY A 38 -25.62 26.20 41.72
N SER A 39 -25.25 27.14 40.87
CA SER A 39 -24.30 28.22 41.21
C SER A 39 -24.89 29.22 42.20
N ILE A 40 -26.18 29.54 42.08
CA ILE A 40 -26.90 30.38 43.05
C ILE A 40 -26.98 29.69 44.42
N ALA A 41 -27.36 28.41 44.45
CA ALA A 41 -27.39 27.64 45.68
C ALA A 41 -26.00 27.57 46.35
N LEU A 42 -24.95 27.35 45.57
CA LEU A 42 -23.57 27.31 46.06
C LEU A 42 -23.12 28.69 46.59
N GLY A 43 -23.48 29.77 45.89
CA GLY A 43 -23.20 31.15 46.31
C GLY A 43 -23.85 31.48 47.66
N LEU A 44 -25.10 31.09 47.88
CA LEU A 44 -25.81 31.27 49.16
C LEU A 44 -25.20 30.43 50.30
N VAL A 45 -24.64 29.26 50.00
CA VAL A 45 -24.00 28.39 51.00
C VAL A 45 -22.56 28.81 51.31
N LEU A 46 -21.83 29.36 50.33
CA LEU A 46 -20.43 29.79 50.46
C LEU A 46 -20.27 31.21 51.00
N ALA A 47 -21.17 32.13 50.64
CA ALA A 47 -21.12 33.52 51.10
C ALA A 47 -21.01 33.68 52.63
N PRO A 48 -21.80 32.98 53.48
CA PRO A 48 -21.69 33.15 54.93
C PRO A 48 -20.39 32.54 55.51
N ARG A 49 -19.69 31.67 54.75
CA ARG A 49 -18.40 31.12 55.16
C ARG A 49 -17.22 31.99 54.74
N LEU A 50 -17.38 32.75 53.65
CA LEU A 50 -16.31 33.57 53.08
C LEU A 50 -16.37 35.03 53.57
N PHE A 51 -17.55 35.52 53.94
CA PHE A 51 -17.75 36.91 54.32
C PHE A 51 -18.67 37.05 55.54
N THR A 52 -18.25 37.82 56.53
CA THR A 52 -19.09 38.23 57.68
C THR A 52 -19.83 39.53 57.34
N LEU A 53 -20.82 39.47 56.46
CA LEU A 53 -21.60 40.62 55.99
C LEU A 53 -23.07 40.49 56.40
N SER A 54 -23.70 41.58 56.83
CA SER A 54 -25.11 41.63 57.23
C SER A 54 -25.98 42.41 56.24
N GLY A 55 -27.26 42.04 56.11
CA GLY A 55 -28.24 42.78 55.31
C GLY A 55 -27.98 42.69 53.79
N GLY A 56 -28.18 43.79 53.05
CA GLY A 56 -28.09 43.81 51.58
C GLY A 56 -26.71 43.40 51.02
N TYR A 57 -25.63 43.63 51.76
CA TYR A 57 -24.27 43.27 51.33
C TYR A 57 -24.03 41.75 51.29
N TYR A 58 -24.78 40.98 52.08
CA TYR A 58 -24.75 39.52 52.03
C TYR A 58 -25.21 39.00 50.68
N TYR A 59 -26.37 39.48 50.20
CA TYR A 59 -26.93 39.05 48.92
C TYR A 59 -26.02 39.45 47.74
N LEU A 60 -25.36 40.61 47.82
CA LEU A 60 -24.37 41.03 46.82
C LEU A 60 -23.14 40.12 46.80
N ALA A 61 -22.61 39.74 47.98
CA ALA A 61 -21.48 38.82 48.07
C ALA A 61 -21.85 37.41 47.57
N ALA A 62 -23.04 36.91 47.92
CA ALA A 62 -23.56 35.64 47.43
C ALA A 62 -23.76 35.63 45.91
N LEU A 63 -24.29 36.72 45.35
CA LEU A 63 -24.44 36.88 43.91
C LEU A 63 -23.09 36.92 43.19
N ALA A 64 -22.09 37.62 43.75
CA ALA A 64 -20.75 37.67 43.18
C ALA A 64 -20.07 36.29 43.15
N VAL A 65 -20.19 35.52 44.23
CA VAL A 65 -19.69 34.13 44.29
C VAL A 65 -20.45 33.24 43.30
N ALA A 66 -21.78 33.34 43.25
CA ALA A 66 -22.62 32.59 42.32
C ALA A 66 -22.26 32.88 40.86
N LEU A 67 -22.01 34.15 40.51
CA LEU A 67 -21.61 34.56 39.16
C LEU A 67 -20.27 33.94 38.76
N LEU A 68 -19.26 33.96 39.65
CA LEU A 68 -17.96 33.37 39.38
C LEU A 68 -18.05 31.86 39.16
N VAL A 69 -18.78 31.16 40.04
CA VAL A 69 -19.01 29.72 39.92
C VAL A 69 -19.76 29.40 38.63
N TYR A 70 -20.79 30.17 38.31
CA TYR A 70 -21.59 29.98 37.10
C TYR A 70 -20.76 30.12 35.83
N VAL A 71 -19.95 31.18 35.73
CA VAL A 71 -19.07 31.41 34.58
C VAL A 71 -18.09 30.26 34.39
N PHE A 72 -17.52 29.75 35.48
CA PHE A 72 -16.61 28.60 35.43
C PHE A 72 -17.33 27.32 34.95
N VAL A 73 -18.50 27.00 35.53
CA VAL A 73 -19.30 25.82 35.15
C VAL A 73 -19.77 25.92 33.70
N ALA A 74 -20.21 27.10 33.26
CA ALA A 74 -20.65 27.35 31.90
C ALA A 74 -19.52 27.14 30.88
N LEU A 75 -18.33 27.66 31.16
CA LEU A 75 -17.13 27.42 30.34
C LEU A 75 -16.75 25.95 30.30
N ALA A 76 -16.69 25.28 31.46
CA ALA A 76 -16.34 23.87 31.54
C ALA A 76 -17.32 23.00 30.74
N THR A 77 -18.62 23.30 30.82
CA THR A 77 -19.66 22.59 30.09
C THR A 77 -19.54 22.82 28.58
N ALA A 78 -19.35 24.07 28.15
CA ALA A 78 -19.17 24.40 26.75
C ALA A 78 -17.91 23.74 26.15
N GLU A 79 -16.80 23.73 26.88
CA GLU A 79 -15.57 23.07 26.45
C GLU A 79 -15.71 21.53 26.43
N ALA A 80 -16.42 20.94 27.39
CA ALA A 80 -16.69 19.51 27.42
C ALA A 80 -17.54 19.09 26.21
N MET A 81 -18.61 19.83 25.91
CA MET A 81 -19.47 19.58 24.75
C MET A 81 -18.72 19.78 23.43
N ARG A 82 -17.89 20.83 23.33
CA ARG A 82 -17.00 21.02 22.18
C ARG A 82 -16.05 19.84 22.00
N LYS A 83 -15.37 19.39 23.07
CA LYS A 83 -14.47 18.24 23.02
C LYS A 83 -15.21 16.96 22.63
N ALA A 84 -16.42 16.76 23.11
CA ALA A 84 -17.24 15.61 22.72
C ALA A 84 -17.56 15.62 21.21
N LYS A 85 -17.93 16.77 20.65
CA LYS A 85 -18.14 16.91 19.19
C LYS A 85 -16.82 16.75 18.41
N GLN A 86 -15.70 17.28 18.91
CA GLN A 86 -14.37 17.12 18.29
C GLN A 86 -13.92 15.65 18.24
N ARG A 87 -14.20 14.85 19.27
CA ARG A 87 -13.84 13.43 19.30
C ARG A 87 -14.35 12.66 18.09
N VAL A 88 -15.54 12.98 17.58
CA VAL A 88 -16.09 12.32 16.39
C VAL A 88 -15.21 12.56 15.16
N TYR A 89 -14.71 13.79 14.99
CA TYR A 89 -13.78 14.13 13.92
C TYR A 89 -12.42 13.45 14.14
N ASP A 90 -11.91 13.48 15.37
CA ASP A 90 -10.61 12.89 15.70
C ASP A 90 -10.62 11.36 15.49
N GLU A 91 -11.67 10.67 15.92
CA GLU A 91 -11.85 9.22 15.71
C GLU A 91 -11.93 8.87 14.23
N ARG A 92 -12.68 9.65 13.43
CA ARG A 92 -12.76 9.43 11.98
C ARG A 92 -11.46 9.72 11.26
N LEU A 93 -10.77 10.80 11.60
CA LEU A 93 -9.46 11.10 11.04
C LEU A 93 -8.41 10.05 11.45
N ALA A 94 -8.46 9.55 12.68
CA ALA A 94 -7.58 8.49 13.14
C ALA A 94 -7.82 7.19 12.36
N ALA A 95 -9.07 6.76 12.21
CA ALA A 95 -9.42 5.57 11.44
C ALA A 95 -9.01 5.67 9.96
N LEU A 96 -9.22 6.83 9.32
CA LEU A 96 -8.78 7.06 7.94
C LEU A 96 -7.25 7.05 7.79
N ARG A 97 -6.52 7.64 8.74
CA ARG A 97 -5.05 7.60 8.76
C ARG A 97 -4.51 6.20 8.98
N GLU A 98 -5.15 5.41 9.85
CA GLU A 98 -4.80 4.01 10.02
C GLU A 98 -5.03 3.21 8.73
N ARG A 99 -6.15 3.46 8.04
CA ARG A 99 -6.43 2.87 6.73
C ARG A 99 -5.40 3.29 5.68
N GLU A 100 -5.01 4.57 5.63
CA GLU A 100 -3.94 5.05 4.75
C GLU A 100 -2.61 4.32 5.02
N GLN A 101 -2.23 4.19 6.29
CA GLN A 101 -1.02 3.45 6.67
C GLN A 101 -1.08 1.97 6.28
N ALA A 102 -2.24 1.33 6.44
CA ALA A 102 -2.43 -0.05 6.02
C ALA A 102 -2.26 -0.21 4.50
N LEU A 103 -2.87 0.68 3.71
CA LEU A 103 -2.74 0.69 2.25
C LEU A 103 -1.30 0.97 1.80
N LEU A 104 -0.58 1.86 2.48
CA LEU A 104 0.84 2.12 2.19
C LEU A 104 1.72 0.90 2.43
N ARG A 105 1.47 0.14 3.52
CA ARG A 105 2.20 -1.11 3.79
C ARG A 105 1.87 -2.18 2.75
N GLU A 106 0.61 -2.28 2.33
CA GLU A 106 0.19 -3.18 1.26
C GLU A 106 0.82 -2.78 -0.09
N LEU A 107 0.86 -1.49 -0.41
CA LEU A 107 1.51 -0.98 -1.61
C LEU A 107 3.01 -1.32 -1.61
N GLU A 108 3.67 -1.21 -0.46
CA GLU A 108 5.07 -1.58 -0.33
C GLU A 108 5.29 -3.09 -0.56
N SER A 109 4.43 -3.95 0.00
CA SER A 109 4.53 -5.41 -0.19
C SER A 109 4.31 -5.79 -1.66
N VAL A 110 3.30 -5.22 -2.32
CA VAL A 110 3.04 -5.42 -3.75
C VAL A 110 4.22 -4.91 -4.59
N ASN A 111 4.81 -3.76 -4.26
CA ASN A 111 5.99 -3.26 -4.96
C ASN A 111 7.20 -4.19 -4.82
N ARG A 112 7.39 -4.84 -3.66
CA ARG A 112 8.43 -5.86 -3.50
C ARG A 112 8.15 -7.08 -4.36
N GLN A 113 6.90 -7.53 -4.45
CA GLN A 113 6.48 -8.64 -5.32
C GLN A 113 6.73 -8.31 -6.79
N VAL A 114 6.30 -7.13 -7.27
CA VAL A 114 6.56 -6.66 -8.64
C VAL A 114 8.07 -6.68 -8.95
N ARG A 115 8.92 -6.22 -8.02
CA ARG A 115 10.39 -6.26 -8.20
C ARG A 115 10.97 -7.67 -8.18
N ALA A 116 10.32 -8.62 -7.51
CA ALA A 116 10.74 -10.02 -7.51
C ALA A 116 10.37 -10.68 -8.84
N GLU A 117 9.12 -10.54 -9.27
CA GLU A 117 8.62 -11.04 -10.56
C GLU A 117 9.40 -10.46 -11.75
N LEU A 118 9.72 -9.15 -11.73
CA LEU A 118 10.56 -8.53 -12.76
C LEU A 118 11.97 -9.13 -12.83
N ARG A 119 12.54 -9.52 -11.68
CA ARG A 119 13.85 -10.19 -11.64
C ARG A 119 13.76 -11.61 -12.20
N GLN A 120 12.75 -12.36 -11.79
CA GLN A 120 12.49 -13.70 -12.30
C GLN A 120 12.27 -13.68 -13.82
N ARG A 121 11.51 -12.71 -14.33
CA ARG A 121 11.33 -12.49 -15.76
C ARG A 121 12.67 -12.25 -16.48
N GLN A 122 13.51 -11.37 -15.93
CA GLN A 122 14.82 -11.10 -16.53
C GLN A 122 15.73 -12.33 -16.53
N GLU A 123 15.67 -13.16 -15.49
CA GLU A 123 16.41 -14.42 -15.42
C GLU A 123 15.89 -15.43 -16.44
N ALA A 124 14.57 -15.58 -16.57
CA ALA A 124 13.93 -16.44 -17.57
C ALA A 124 14.19 -15.97 -19.01
N GLU A 125 14.19 -14.65 -19.27
CA GLU A 125 14.55 -14.09 -20.57
C GLU A 125 16.03 -14.31 -20.89
N ARG A 126 16.93 -14.20 -19.90
CA ARG A 126 18.36 -14.49 -20.10
C ARG A 126 18.59 -15.97 -20.40
N SER A 127 17.98 -16.86 -19.63
CA SER A 127 18.10 -18.31 -19.86
C SER A 127 17.50 -18.71 -21.22
N GLY A 128 16.40 -18.08 -21.62
CA GLY A 128 15.81 -18.20 -22.95
C GLY A 128 16.77 -17.78 -24.06
N ARG A 129 17.38 -16.59 -23.96
CA ARG A 129 18.36 -16.10 -24.94
C ARG A 129 19.59 -16.99 -25.03
N GLU A 130 20.14 -17.41 -23.89
CA GLU A 130 21.29 -18.33 -23.90
C GLU A 130 20.96 -19.67 -24.57
N THR A 131 19.74 -20.17 -24.37
CA THR A 131 19.28 -21.40 -25.02
C THR A 131 19.08 -21.17 -26.52
N GLU A 132 18.49 -20.05 -26.91
CA GLU A 132 18.30 -19.68 -28.32
C GLU A 132 19.64 -19.52 -29.06
N ASP A 133 20.61 -18.84 -28.46
CA ASP A 133 21.96 -18.68 -29.02
C ASP A 133 22.67 -20.03 -29.23
N ARG A 134 22.53 -20.97 -28.27
CA ARG A 134 23.07 -22.34 -28.40
C ARG A 134 22.39 -23.11 -29.54
N LEU A 135 21.05 -23.07 -29.58
CA LEU A 135 20.27 -23.69 -30.66
C LEU A 135 20.65 -23.12 -32.02
N GLU A 136 20.88 -21.80 -32.11
CA GLU A 136 21.31 -21.18 -33.35
C GLU A 136 22.72 -21.62 -33.77
N GLY A 137 23.63 -21.77 -32.81
CA GLY A 137 24.95 -22.40 -33.06
C GLY A 137 24.82 -23.79 -33.68
N HIS A 138 23.97 -24.64 -33.11
CA HIS A 138 23.70 -25.98 -33.65
C HIS A 138 23.05 -25.94 -35.04
N ARG A 139 22.08 -25.05 -35.27
CA ARG A 139 21.46 -24.85 -36.59
C ARG A 139 22.48 -24.44 -37.64
N ARG A 140 23.43 -23.55 -37.30
CA ARG A 140 24.51 -23.14 -38.20
C ARG A 140 25.42 -24.31 -38.57
N THR A 141 25.78 -25.17 -37.62
CA THR A 141 26.58 -26.38 -37.90
C THR A 141 25.85 -27.33 -38.85
N VAL A 142 24.55 -27.58 -38.61
CA VAL A 142 23.72 -28.44 -39.48
C VAL A 142 23.60 -27.85 -40.88
N GLU A 143 23.32 -26.55 -41.00
CA GLU A 143 23.21 -25.87 -42.30
C GLU A 143 24.54 -25.80 -43.05
N ALA A 144 25.66 -25.61 -42.34
CA ALA A 144 26.99 -25.65 -42.95
C ALA A 144 27.28 -27.04 -43.55
N TRP A 145 26.99 -28.11 -42.80
CA TRP A 145 27.16 -29.47 -43.30
C TRP A 145 26.22 -29.80 -44.47
N LYS A 146 24.96 -29.36 -44.40
CA LYS A 146 23.98 -29.53 -45.49
C LYS A 146 24.43 -28.89 -46.80
N ARG A 147 25.10 -27.73 -46.74
CA ARG A 147 25.56 -26.97 -47.92
C ARG A 147 26.97 -27.37 -48.40
N ALA A 148 27.75 -28.07 -47.59
CA ALA A 148 29.10 -28.46 -47.95
C ALA A 148 29.11 -29.54 -49.05
N GLY A 149 29.62 -29.24 -50.25
CA GLY A 149 29.73 -30.24 -51.33
C GLY A 149 28.39 -30.61 -51.98
N GLY A 150 28.40 -30.90 -53.28
CA GLY A 150 27.22 -30.98 -54.17
C GLY A 150 26.12 -32.01 -53.87
N ALA A 151 26.10 -32.63 -52.68
CA ALA A 151 25.14 -33.66 -52.25
C ALA A 151 24.06 -33.14 -51.26
N ALA A 152 23.73 -31.85 -51.32
CA ALA A 152 22.82 -31.19 -50.37
C ALA A 152 21.45 -31.89 -50.20
N ARG A 153 20.91 -32.48 -51.27
CA ARG A 153 19.63 -33.19 -51.25
C ARG A 153 19.68 -34.47 -50.40
N VAL A 154 20.74 -35.26 -50.52
CA VAL A 154 20.95 -36.48 -49.71
C VAL A 154 21.16 -36.12 -48.23
N ARG A 155 21.92 -35.05 -47.97
CA ARG A 155 22.19 -34.56 -46.61
C ARG A 155 20.95 -34.01 -45.90
N THR A 156 20.03 -33.39 -46.65
CA THR A 156 18.74 -32.94 -46.11
C THR A 156 17.90 -34.11 -45.63
N ILE A 157 17.76 -35.16 -46.45
CA ILE A 157 17.04 -36.39 -46.08
C ILE A 157 17.68 -37.02 -44.84
N LYS A 158 19.01 -37.06 -44.75
CA LYS A 158 19.70 -37.59 -43.57
C LYS A 158 19.46 -36.78 -42.29
N ILE A 159 19.41 -35.46 -42.38
CA ILE A 159 19.07 -34.61 -41.23
C ILE A 159 17.64 -34.89 -40.76
N GLU A 160 16.68 -35.04 -41.68
CA GLU A 160 15.29 -35.36 -41.35
C GLU A 160 15.16 -36.75 -40.70
N GLU A 161 15.89 -37.75 -41.22
CA GLU A 161 15.95 -39.09 -40.61
C GLU A 161 16.51 -39.03 -39.18
N TRP A 162 17.60 -38.30 -38.95
CA TRP A 162 18.18 -38.15 -37.61
C TRP A 162 17.27 -37.38 -36.65
N ASP A 163 16.62 -36.31 -37.12
CA ASP A 163 15.68 -35.55 -36.28
C ASP A 163 14.49 -36.42 -35.87
N ALA A 164 13.95 -37.23 -36.79
CA ALA A 164 12.89 -38.19 -36.50
C ALA A 164 13.33 -39.29 -35.53
N GLU A 165 14.54 -39.85 -35.72
CA GLU A 165 15.15 -40.84 -34.81
C GLU A 165 15.29 -40.24 -33.41
N PHE A 166 15.96 -39.10 -33.26
CA PHE A 166 16.28 -38.54 -31.95
C PHE A 166 15.05 -38.05 -31.19
N ARG A 167 14.03 -37.50 -31.87
CA ARG A 167 12.77 -37.12 -31.19
C ARG A 167 11.97 -38.31 -30.66
N SER A 168 12.17 -39.50 -31.22
CA SER A 168 11.51 -40.71 -30.74
C SER A 168 12.18 -41.33 -29.50
N LEU A 169 13.41 -40.92 -29.18
CA LEU A 169 14.19 -41.47 -28.08
C LEU A 169 13.85 -40.82 -26.74
N PRO A 170 13.79 -41.59 -25.64
CA PRO A 170 13.66 -41.03 -24.30
C PRO A 170 14.94 -40.29 -23.86
N PRO A 171 14.85 -39.41 -22.85
CA PRO A 171 15.98 -38.58 -22.40
C PRO A 171 17.25 -39.36 -22.01
N SER A 172 17.11 -40.55 -21.42
CA SER A 172 18.25 -41.41 -21.07
C SER A 172 18.98 -41.92 -22.31
N GLU A 173 18.24 -42.37 -23.32
CA GLU A 173 18.81 -42.87 -24.57
C GLU A 173 19.44 -41.76 -25.41
N LEU A 174 18.92 -40.53 -25.34
CA LEU A 174 19.56 -39.36 -25.92
C LEU A 174 20.93 -39.07 -25.29
N GLN A 175 21.09 -39.26 -23.98
CA GLN A 175 22.38 -39.10 -23.32
C GLN A 175 23.37 -40.19 -23.73
N ASP A 176 22.93 -41.45 -23.79
CA ASP A 176 23.77 -42.57 -24.24
C ASP A 176 24.21 -42.37 -25.69
N ARG A 177 23.27 -41.93 -26.55
CA ARG A 177 23.56 -41.63 -27.95
C ARG A 177 24.55 -40.48 -28.07
N ARG A 178 24.39 -39.41 -27.30
CA ARG A 178 25.36 -38.30 -27.23
C ARG A 178 26.75 -38.80 -26.82
N ALA A 179 26.86 -39.60 -25.76
CA ALA A 179 28.13 -40.13 -25.29
C ALA A 179 28.83 -41.01 -26.35
N SER A 180 28.05 -41.84 -27.05
CA SER A 180 28.53 -42.66 -28.16
C SER A 180 29.10 -41.81 -29.30
N LEU A 181 28.39 -40.76 -29.71
CA LEU A 181 28.82 -39.87 -30.81
C LEU A 181 30.02 -39.00 -30.45
N VAL A 182 30.14 -38.56 -29.20
CA VAL A 182 31.35 -37.88 -28.72
C VAL A 182 32.56 -38.80 -28.82
N LYS A 183 32.42 -40.07 -28.40
CA LYS A 183 33.49 -41.06 -28.50
C LYS A 183 33.84 -41.39 -29.96
N GLU A 184 32.85 -41.43 -30.85
CA GLU A 184 33.08 -41.59 -32.29
C GLU A 184 33.87 -40.39 -32.86
N LEU A 185 33.51 -39.16 -32.46
CA LEU A 185 34.20 -37.95 -32.91
C LEU A 185 35.67 -37.89 -32.49
N GLU A 186 36.02 -38.44 -31.33
CA GLU A 186 37.40 -38.53 -30.83
C GLU A 186 38.25 -39.53 -31.63
N THR A 187 37.62 -40.53 -32.23
CA THR A 187 38.32 -41.64 -32.91
C THR A 187 38.34 -41.50 -34.44
N VAL A 188 37.43 -40.72 -35.02
CA VAL A 188 37.35 -40.51 -36.47
C VAL A 188 38.46 -39.59 -36.97
N SER A 189 39.26 -40.10 -37.91
CA SER A 189 40.34 -39.36 -38.60
C SER A 189 39.90 -38.77 -39.96
N ASP A 190 38.89 -39.36 -40.60
CA ASP A 190 38.37 -38.88 -41.89
C ASP A 190 37.60 -37.55 -41.71
N PRO A 191 38.00 -36.45 -42.38
CA PRO A 191 37.35 -35.15 -42.25
C PRO A 191 35.87 -35.15 -42.68
N GLU A 192 35.49 -35.93 -43.69
CA GLU A 192 34.09 -35.96 -44.13
C GLU A 192 33.22 -36.68 -43.10
N ARG A 193 33.64 -37.86 -42.63
CA ARG A 193 32.96 -38.55 -41.53
C ARG A 193 32.93 -37.72 -40.25
N ARG A 194 34.00 -36.99 -39.94
CA ARG A 194 34.06 -36.10 -38.77
C ARG A 194 32.97 -35.03 -38.83
N SER A 195 32.86 -34.35 -39.97
CA SER A 195 31.82 -33.32 -40.19
C SER A 195 30.40 -33.88 -40.08
N GLN A 196 30.19 -35.13 -40.51
CA GLN A 196 28.92 -35.84 -40.39
C GLN A 196 28.54 -36.08 -38.92
N VAL A 197 29.50 -36.54 -38.11
CA VAL A 197 29.29 -36.78 -36.67
C VAL A 197 29.02 -35.47 -35.93
N GLU A 198 29.70 -34.38 -36.27
CA GLU A 198 29.45 -33.04 -35.72
C GLU A 198 28.04 -32.50 -36.04
N ALA A 199 27.59 -32.70 -37.28
CA ALA A 199 26.24 -32.35 -37.69
C ALA A 199 25.19 -33.20 -36.95
N MET A 200 25.43 -34.51 -36.80
CA MET A 200 24.53 -35.42 -36.11
C MET A 200 24.44 -35.12 -34.61
N LEU A 201 25.55 -34.76 -33.95
CA LEU A 201 25.56 -34.23 -32.59
C LEU A 201 24.74 -32.94 -32.45
N SER A 202 24.80 -32.06 -33.46
CA SER A 202 24.03 -30.82 -33.46
C SER A 202 22.53 -31.07 -33.65
N VAL A 203 22.12 -32.01 -34.50
CA VAL A 203 20.70 -32.43 -34.61
C VAL A 203 20.21 -33.04 -33.29
N LEU A 204 21.02 -33.88 -32.65
CA LEU A 204 20.68 -34.45 -31.33
C LEU A 204 20.50 -33.37 -30.26
N ALA A 205 21.38 -32.36 -30.23
CA ALA A 205 21.26 -31.23 -29.31
C ALA A 205 19.98 -30.41 -29.55
N LEU A 206 19.63 -30.15 -30.81
CA LEU A 206 18.38 -29.48 -31.18
C LEU A 206 17.14 -30.26 -30.72
N ALA A 207 17.13 -31.58 -30.91
CA ALA A 207 16.04 -32.45 -30.46
C ALA A 207 15.92 -32.49 -28.94
N ALA A 208 17.03 -32.54 -28.22
CA ALA A 208 17.05 -32.56 -26.75
C ALA A 208 16.61 -31.21 -26.14
N GLU A 209 16.97 -30.08 -26.74
CA GLU A 209 16.69 -28.74 -26.20
C GLU A 209 15.33 -28.16 -26.61
N SER A 210 14.62 -28.74 -27.59
CA SER A 210 13.31 -28.21 -28.02
C SER A 210 12.28 -28.20 -26.88
N SER A 211 12.24 -29.28 -26.09
CA SER A 211 11.38 -29.42 -24.91
C SER A 211 11.71 -28.41 -23.80
N ARG A 212 12.99 -28.07 -23.66
CA ARG A 212 13.46 -27.08 -22.69
C ARG A 212 13.04 -25.66 -23.08
N ASN A 213 13.05 -25.34 -24.38
CA ASN A 213 12.64 -24.03 -24.86
C ASN A 213 11.13 -23.79 -24.65
N GLU A 214 10.30 -24.81 -24.86
CA GLU A 214 8.86 -24.74 -24.52
C GLU A 214 8.63 -24.52 -23.02
N ALA A 215 9.41 -25.18 -22.16
CA ALA A 215 9.33 -24.98 -20.71
C ALA A 215 9.71 -23.55 -20.30
N VAL A 216 10.77 -22.98 -20.86
CA VAL A 216 11.19 -21.58 -20.60
C VAL A 216 10.13 -20.60 -21.09
N ALA A 217 9.56 -20.82 -22.28
CA ALA A 217 8.48 -19.98 -22.80
C ALA A 217 7.22 -20.06 -21.91
N GLY A 218 6.91 -21.24 -21.35
CA GLY A 218 5.86 -21.43 -20.37
C GLY A 218 6.12 -20.63 -19.09
N GLU A 219 7.34 -20.70 -18.55
CA GLU A 219 7.73 -19.97 -17.35
C GLU A 219 7.62 -18.45 -17.53
N VAL A 220 8.08 -17.91 -18.67
CA VAL A 220 7.94 -16.47 -18.99
C VAL A 220 6.47 -16.05 -19.03
N ARG A 221 5.58 -16.87 -19.61
CA ARG A 221 4.14 -16.58 -19.62
C ARG A 221 3.54 -16.54 -18.22
N THR A 222 3.87 -17.51 -17.37
CA THR A 222 3.39 -17.54 -15.98
C THR A 222 3.88 -16.32 -15.19
N VAL A 223 5.14 -15.93 -15.35
CA VAL A 223 5.69 -14.72 -14.71
C VAL A 223 4.98 -13.46 -15.21
N ASP A 224 4.70 -13.36 -16.51
CA ASP A 224 3.98 -12.22 -17.08
C ASP A 224 2.53 -12.12 -16.58
N GLU A 225 1.85 -13.26 -16.43
CA GLU A 225 0.51 -13.31 -15.82
C GLU A 225 0.56 -12.82 -14.36
N ASN A 226 1.50 -13.32 -13.55
CA ASN A 226 1.69 -12.90 -12.17
C ASN A 226 2.02 -11.41 -12.05
N LEU A 227 2.94 -10.92 -12.89
CA LEU A 227 3.34 -9.52 -12.96
C LEU A 227 2.14 -8.62 -13.31
N SER A 228 1.33 -9.03 -14.28
CA SER A 228 0.13 -8.30 -14.67
C SER A 228 -0.90 -8.22 -13.53
N GLY A 229 -1.05 -9.31 -12.76
CA GLY A 229 -1.88 -9.37 -11.56
C GLY A 229 -1.38 -8.41 -10.48
N CYS A 230 -0.07 -8.42 -10.21
CA CYS A 230 0.55 -7.52 -9.22
C CYS A 230 0.41 -6.05 -9.62
N ILE A 231 0.61 -5.71 -10.90
CA ILE A 231 0.46 -4.33 -11.41
C ILE A 231 -1.00 -3.86 -11.26
N ARG A 232 -1.97 -4.73 -11.56
CA ARG A 232 -3.39 -4.42 -11.38
C ARG A 232 -3.71 -4.15 -9.92
N ARG A 233 -3.25 -5.04 -9.02
CA ARG A 233 -3.43 -4.85 -7.57
C ARG A 233 -2.80 -3.55 -7.08
N ARG A 234 -1.62 -3.19 -7.60
CA ARG A 234 -0.96 -1.92 -7.28
C ARG A 234 -1.85 -0.72 -7.64
N ARG A 235 -2.45 -0.72 -8.83
CA ARG A 235 -3.35 0.35 -9.27
C ARG A 235 -4.60 0.45 -8.39
N GLU A 236 -5.20 -0.68 -8.03
CA GLU A 236 -6.37 -0.71 -7.12
C GLU A 236 -6.03 -0.06 -5.77
N ILE A 237 -4.87 -0.38 -5.20
CA ILE A 237 -4.40 0.21 -3.93
C ILE A 237 -4.13 1.71 -4.09
N GLU A 238 -3.49 2.12 -5.18
CA GLU A 238 -3.23 3.54 -5.49
C GLU A 238 -4.53 4.35 -5.63
N GLU A 239 -5.55 3.78 -6.28
CA GLU A 239 -6.89 4.38 -6.38
C GLU A 239 -7.59 4.49 -5.03
N GLU A 240 -7.58 3.42 -4.22
CA GLU A 240 -8.19 3.44 -2.89
C GLU A 240 -7.48 4.46 -1.98
N LEU A 241 -6.14 4.52 -2.05
CA LEU A 241 -5.33 5.48 -1.31
C LEU A 241 -5.63 6.92 -1.74
N GLY A 242 -5.87 7.17 -3.04
CA GLY A 242 -6.36 8.45 -3.53
C GLY A 242 -7.72 8.84 -2.93
N ARG A 243 -8.66 7.89 -2.84
CA ARG A 243 -9.97 8.12 -2.21
C ARG A 243 -9.83 8.42 -0.72
N VAL A 244 -9.08 7.62 0.03
CA VAL A 244 -8.85 7.81 1.47
C VAL A 244 -8.22 9.18 1.75
N ARG A 245 -7.23 9.60 0.95
CA ARG A 245 -6.62 10.94 1.09
C ARG A 245 -7.63 12.06 0.85
N SER A 246 -8.46 11.92 -0.18
CA SER A 246 -9.51 12.91 -0.46
C SER A 246 -10.52 13.02 0.70
N GLU A 247 -10.87 11.89 1.33
CA GLU A 247 -11.73 11.87 2.51
C GLU A 247 -11.05 12.50 3.72
N ILE A 248 -9.76 12.23 3.95
CA ILE A 248 -8.98 12.89 5.02
C ILE A 248 -9.03 14.41 4.84
N ASP A 249 -8.75 14.91 3.63
CA ASP A 249 -8.76 16.34 3.33
C ASP A 249 -10.16 16.96 3.53
N GLU A 250 -11.21 16.22 3.17
CA GLU A 250 -12.59 16.66 3.39
C GLU A 250 -12.91 16.74 4.89
N TRP A 251 -12.55 15.72 5.67
CA TRP A 251 -12.77 15.71 7.11
C TRP A 251 -11.93 16.76 7.84
N GLN A 252 -10.71 17.03 7.38
CA GLN A 252 -9.88 18.12 7.89
C GLN A 252 -10.47 19.50 7.57
N ARG A 253 -11.02 19.68 6.37
CA ARG A 253 -11.76 20.90 6.01
C ARG A 253 -12.99 21.07 6.89
N ARG A 254 -13.80 20.02 7.07
CA ARG A 254 -14.96 20.04 7.96
C ARG A 254 -14.59 20.36 9.41
N LEU A 255 -13.46 19.81 9.91
CA LEU A 255 -12.96 20.14 11.24
C LEU A 255 -12.52 21.60 11.34
N THR A 256 -11.80 22.10 10.33
CA THR A 256 -11.37 23.51 10.27
C THR A 256 -12.56 24.46 10.23
N ASP A 257 -13.56 24.16 9.41
CA ASP A 257 -14.82 24.89 9.32
C ASP A 257 -15.62 24.85 10.63
N PHE A 258 -15.64 23.69 11.29
CA PHE A 258 -16.27 23.55 12.61
C PHE A 258 -15.56 24.39 13.68
N LEU A 259 -14.24 24.55 13.60
CA LEU A 259 -13.45 25.34 14.54
C LEU A 259 -13.50 26.85 14.27
N SER A 260 -13.73 27.24 13.02
CA SER A 260 -13.76 28.64 12.57
C SER A 260 -15.14 29.28 12.73
N LYS A 261 -16.23 28.51 12.63
CA LYS A 261 -17.60 28.98 12.85
C LYS A 261 -17.99 28.99 14.33
N GLU A 262 -19.09 29.67 14.64
CA GLU A 262 -19.74 29.54 15.95
C GLU A 262 -20.17 28.08 16.17
N ILE A 263 -19.73 27.49 17.28
CA ILE A 263 -19.92 26.07 17.56
C ILE A 263 -21.31 25.89 18.15
N ARG A 264 -22.20 25.24 17.40
CA ARG A 264 -23.51 24.80 17.93
C ARG A 264 -23.31 23.77 19.03
N LEU A 265 -23.75 24.09 20.24
CA LEU A 265 -23.81 23.19 21.38
C LEU A 265 -25.27 22.75 21.54
N ASP A 266 -25.57 21.51 21.16
CA ASP A 266 -26.92 20.94 21.32
C ASP A 266 -26.99 20.14 22.60
#